data_AF-A0A8T8WXQ1-F1
#
_entry.id   AF-A0A8T8WXQ1-F1
#
_cell.length_a   1.000
_cell.length_b   1.000
_cell.length_c   1.000
_cell.angle_alpha   90.00
_cell.angle_beta   90.00
_cell.angle_gamma   90.00
#
_symmetry.space_group_name_H-M   'P 1'
#
loop_
_entity.id
_entity.type
_entity.pdbx_description
1 polymer ?
#
loop_
_entity_poly.entity_id
_entity_poly.type
_entity_poly.pdbx_seq_one_letter_code
_entity_poly.pdbx_strand_id
1 'polypeptide(L)'
;MLSKALLCKKSTYFLKMFEGNYAEASTSYVTLQEDATTFKPSFELFIEWLYLGKFTLPEEDRASHISCLLNLARFADMSVIDELTDLVARSIEQIITEDPDVKKKREAPTVSKYGTSNVRHLTTRHVKMVGGLPTGNAVRRVLIIALVEPYLRAECFIPTFADRIVQYPNLAFDLLTEVRQTMLAAVPRAGKIWIKDPLTQIEVSL
;
A
#
# COMPACT_ATOMS: atom_id res chain seq x y z
N MET A 1 19.75 21.10 5.51
CA MET A 1 20.06 21.17 4.06
C MET A 1 20.11 19.76 3.51
N LEU A 2 19.50 19.53 2.34
CA LEU A 2 19.40 18.22 1.69
C LEU A 2 20.59 18.02 0.74
N SER A 3 21.24 16.86 0.78
CA SER A 3 22.43 16.58 -0.04
C SER A 3 22.06 16.26 -1.48
N LYS A 4 22.39 17.17 -2.42
CA LYS A 4 22.24 16.95 -3.87
C LYS A 4 22.91 15.66 -4.32
N ALA A 5 24.12 15.38 -3.83
CA ALA A 5 24.86 14.18 -4.20
C ALA A 5 24.14 12.88 -3.78
N LEU A 6 23.55 12.85 -2.57
CA LEU A 6 22.78 11.69 -2.12
C LEU A 6 21.48 11.54 -2.93
N LEU A 7 20.77 12.64 -3.20
CA LEU A 7 19.56 12.63 -4.02
C LEU A 7 19.83 12.07 -5.42
N CYS A 8 20.84 12.61 -6.11
CA CYS A 8 21.18 12.20 -7.47
C CYS A 8 21.70 10.76 -7.52
N LYS A 9 22.40 10.31 -6.47
CA LYS A 9 22.83 8.91 -6.34
C LYS A 9 21.65 7.95 -6.19
N LYS A 10 20.60 8.34 -5.46
CA LYS A 10 19.46 7.47 -5.12
C LYS A 10 18.30 7.56 -6.10
N SER A 11 18.24 8.58 -6.93
CA SER A 11 17.10 8.84 -7.81
C SER A 11 17.54 9.36 -9.16
N THR A 12 17.18 8.64 -10.21
CA THR A 12 17.41 9.07 -11.60
C THR A 12 16.61 10.31 -11.96
N TYR A 13 15.46 10.53 -11.31
CA TYR A 13 14.66 11.75 -11.44
C TYR A 13 15.45 12.98 -10.96
N PHE A 14 16.00 12.94 -9.75
CA PHE A 14 16.80 14.05 -9.21
C PHE A 14 18.13 14.22 -9.92
N LEU A 15 18.76 13.12 -10.38
CA LEU A 15 19.95 13.17 -11.23
C LEU A 15 19.66 13.98 -12.51
N LYS A 16 18.60 13.63 -13.24
CA LYS A 16 18.20 14.36 -14.46
C LYS A 16 17.84 15.81 -14.18
N MET A 17 17.15 16.08 -13.08
CA MET A 17 16.74 17.43 -12.70
C MET A 17 17.94 18.34 -12.38
N PHE A 18 18.89 17.86 -11.58
CA PHE A 18 19.97 18.72 -11.07
C PHE A 18 21.29 18.61 -11.84
N GLU A 19 21.47 17.60 -12.69
CA GLU A 19 22.66 17.42 -13.54
C GLU A 19 22.32 17.42 -15.04
N GLY A 20 21.03 17.48 -15.40
CA GLY A 20 20.59 17.63 -16.78
C GLY A 20 20.43 19.09 -17.21
N ASN A 21 19.76 19.27 -18.35
CA ASN A 21 19.56 20.58 -19.00
C ASN A 21 18.31 21.31 -18.51
N TYR A 22 18.04 21.26 -17.20
CA TYR A 22 16.89 21.92 -16.58
C TYR A 22 17.33 23.16 -15.77
N ALA A 23 16.41 24.07 -15.49
CA ALA A 23 16.72 25.31 -14.76
C ALA A 23 17.21 25.01 -13.32
N GLU A 24 16.73 23.92 -12.74
CA GLU A 24 17.07 23.42 -11.42
C GLU A 24 18.56 23.07 -11.29
N ALA A 25 19.24 22.71 -12.39
CA ALA A 25 20.67 22.43 -12.39
C ALA A 25 21.50 23.68 -12.07
N SER A 26 21.09 24.86 -12.53
CA SER A 26 21.79 26.12 -12.26
C SER A 26 21.37 26.77 -10.94
N THR A 27 20.09 26.65 -10.56
CA THR A 27 19.58 27.25 -9.32
C THR A 27 19.85 26.41 -8.07
N SER A 28 20.10 25.10 -8.24
CA SER A 28 20.17 24.12 -7.13
C SER A 28 18.93 24.15 -6.23
N TYR A 29 17.79 24.54 -6.79
CA TYR A 29 16.52 24.72 -6.10
C TYR A 29 15.39 24.11 -6.93
N VAL A 30 14.46 23.41 -6.28
CA VAL A 30 13.27 22.84 -6.90
C VAL A 30 12.05 23.06 -6.00
N THR A 31 10.91 23.37 -6.62
CA THR A 31 9.60 23.35 -5.95
C THR A 31 8.86 22.09 -6.37
N LEU A 32 8.56 21.22 -5.40
CA LEU A 32 7.72 20.04 -5.64
C LEU A 32 6.25 20.49 -5.79
N GLN A 33 5.57 19.97 -6.81
CA GLN A 33 4.14 20.25 -7.10
C GLN A 33 3.21 19.41 -6.20
N GLU A 34 3.55 19.30 -4.92
CA GLU A 34 2.80 18.52 -3.94
C GLU A 34 2.16 19.46 -2.91
N ASP A 35 0.98 19.09 -2.40
CA ASP A 35 0.34 19.86 -1.34
C ASP A 35 1.21 19.78 -0.06
N ALA A 36 1.77 20.92 0.32
CA ALA A 36 2.75 20.99 1.40
C ALA A 36 2.19 20.47 2.73
N THR A 37 0.90 20.66 3.00
CA THR A 37 0.28 20.24 4.27
C THR A 37 0.20 18.72 4.37
N THR A 38 -0.23 18.06 3.29
CA THR A 38 -0.46 16.61 3.28
C THR A 38 0.79 15.80 2.95
N PHE A 39 1.73 16.38 2.20
CA PHE A 39 2.94 15.68 1.76
C PHE A 39 4.14 15.88 2.69
N LYS A 40 4.18 16.96 3.48
CA LYS A 40 5.32 17.24 4.38
C LYS A 40 5.71 16.07 5.28
N PRO A 41 4.78 15.36 5.97
CA PRO A 41 5.16 14.22 6.80
C PRO A 41 5.84 13.10 6.00
N SER A 42 5.33 12.81 4.81
CA SER A 42 5.93 11.81 3.91
C SER A 42 7.31 12.24 3.41
N PHE A 43 7.51 13.54 3.13
CA PHE A 43 8.80 14.07 2.72
C PHE A 43 9.84 14.02 3.84
N GLU A 44 9.43 14.22 5.10
CA GLU A 44 10.31 14.05 6.26
C GLU A 44 10.78 12.60 6.41
N LEU A 45 9.90 11.61 6.21
CA LEU A 45 10.28 10.18 6.15
C LEU A 45 11.25 9.89 5.01
N PHE A 46 11.04 10.49 3.83
CA PHE A 46 11.97 10.38 2.71
C PHE A 46 13.36 10.90 3.08
N ILE A 47 13.44 12.07 3.72
CA ILE A 47 14.72 12.63 4.17
C ILE A 47 15.39 11.68 5.17
N GLU A 48 14.67 11.21 6.20
CA GLU A 48 15.23 10.28 7.18
C GLU A 48 15.79 9.03 6.50
N TRP A 49 15.03 8.42 5.59
CA TRP A 49 15.48 7.27 4.81
C TRP A 49 16.68 7.57 3.92
N LEU A 50 16.71 8.73 3.27
CA LEU A 50 17.80 9.11 2.39
C LEU A 50 19.15 9.14 3.13
N TYR A 51 19.13 9.57 4.40
CA TYR A 51 20.34 9.68 5.22
C TYR A 51 20.63 8.42 6.04
N LEU A 52 19.62 7.71 6.54
CA LEU A 52 19.78 6.61 7.49
C LEU A 52 19.48 5.23 6.90
N GLY A 53 18.92 5.15 5.69
CA GLY A 53 18.45 3.92 5.06
C GLY A 53 17.17 3.34 5.68
N LYS A 54 16.57 4.03 6.65
CA LYS A 54 15.34 3.67 7.36
C LYS A 54 14.60 4.94 7.78
N PHE A 55 13.31 4.82 8.09
CA PHE A 55 12.51 5.90 8.65
C PHE A 55 11.70 5.42 9.85
N THR A 56 11.29 6.36 10.69
CA THR A 56 10.46 6.10 11.87
C THR A 56 9.10 6.78 11.67
N LEU A 57 8.02 6.02 11.82
CA LEU A 57 6.68 6.58 11.69
C LEU A 57 6.38 7.56 12.84
N PRO A 58 5.70 8.68 12.56
CA PRO A 58 5.33 9.64 13.60
C PRO A 58 4.37 9.03 14.61
N GLU A 59 4.20 9.65 15.77
CA GLU A 59 3.21 9.22 16.77
C GLU A 59 1.79 9.58 16.32
N GLU A 60 1.20 8.74 15.48
CA GLU A 60 -0.13 8.89 14.89
C GLU A 60 -0.87 7.55 14.87
N ASP A 61 -2.16 7.59 14.50
CA ASP A 61 -2.93 6.37 14.29
C ASP A 61 -2.50 5.64 13.00
N ARG A 62 -2.81 4.35 12.93
CA ARG A 62 -2.38 3.49 11.82
C ARG A 62 -2.99 3.85 10.47
N ALA A 63 -4.21 4.38 10.44
CA ALA A 63 -4.80 4.83 9.18
C ALA A 63 -4.06 6.07 8.64
N SER A 64 -3.59 6.94 9.54
CA SER A 64 -2.72 8.06 9.20
C SER A 64 -1.33 7.59 8.77
N HIS A 65 -0.73 6.59 9.43
CA HIS A 65 0.51 5.95 8.95
C HIS A 65 0.39 5.39 7.54
N ILE A 66 -0.67 4.63 7.25
CA ILE A 66 -0.90 4.07 5.91
C ILE A 66 -1.07 5.21 4.89
N SER A 67 -1.76 6.30 5.24
CA SER A 67 -1.89 7.47 4.36
C SER A 67 -0.54 8.12 4.06
N CYS A 68 0.28 8.32 5.10
CA CYS A 68 1.62 8.90 4.99
C CYS A 68 2.54 8.02 4.13
N LEU A 69 2.48 6.71 4.31
CA LEU A 69 3.24 5.72 3.54
C LEU A 69 2.78 5.65 2.08
N LEU A 70 1.48 5.74 1.80
CA LEU A 70 0.97 5.76 0.42
C LEU A 70 1.38 7.04 -0.34
N ASN A 71 1.41 8.19 0.34
CA ASN A 71 1.96 9.42 -0.22
C ASN A 71 3.47 9.26 -0.53
N LEU A 72 4.21 8.64 0.39
CA LEU A 72 5.64 8.34 0.19
C LEU A 72 5.85 7.36 -0.98
N ALA A 73 4.99 6.33 -1.13
CA ALA A 73 5.03 5.40 -2.24
C ALA A 73 4.85 6.10 -3.59
N ARG A 74 3.87 7.03 -3.69
CA ARG A 74 3.65 7.81 -4.91
C ARG A 74 4.86 8.67 -5.26
N PHE A 75 5.49 9.27 -4.24
CA PHE A 75 6.71 10.04 -4.44
C PHE A 75 7.91 9.18 -4.85
N ALA A 76 8.06 7.99 -4.24
CA ALA A 76 9.11 7.04 -4.59
C ALA A 76 8.97 6.53 -6.02
N ASP A 77 7.74 6.24 -6.45
CA ASP A 77 7.39 5.85 -7.81
C ASP A 77 7.74 6.96 -8.82
N MET A 78 7.26 8.19 -8.57
CA MET A 78 7.59 9.37 -9.39
C MET A 78 9.09 9.63 -9.47
N SER A 79 9.81 9.43 -8.36
CA SER A 79 11.24 9.67 -8.25
C SER A 79 12.09 8.47 -8.70
N VAL A 80 11.46 7.37 -9.12
CA VAL A 80 12.10 6.12 -9.58
C VAL A 80 13.07 5.56 -8.52
N ILE A 81 12.55 5.30 -7.31
CA ILE A 81 13.32 4.79 -6.17
C ILE A 81 12.72 3.46 -5.67
N ASP A 82 13.06 2.37 -6.34
CA ASP A 82 12.49 1.04 -6.05
C ASP A 82 12.77 0.55 -4.63
N GLU A 83 13.99 0.79 -4.11
CA GLU A 83 14.37 0.43 -2.74
C GLU A 83 13.43 1.04 -1.68
N LEU A 84 12.95 2.27 -1.93
CA LEU A 84 12.04 2.97 -1.04
C LEU A 84 10.62 2.43 -1.19
N THR A 85 10.19 2.13 -2.42
CA THR A 85 8.89 1.46 -2.69
C THR A 85 8.79 0.13 -1.94
N ASP A 86 9.85 -0.69 -1.99
CA ASP A 86 9.90 -1.98 -1.30
C ASP A 86 9.88 -1.82 0.23
N LEU A 87 10.61 -0.83 0.76
CA LEU A 87 10.59 -0.52 2.20
C LEU A 87 9.20 -0.08 2.65
N VAL A 88 8.54 0.79 1.88
CA VAL A 88 7.18 1.25 2.16
C VAL A 88 6.19 0.09 2.13
N ALA A 89 6.29 -0.81 1.14
CA ALA A 89 5.43 -1.98 1.03
C ALA A 89 5.53 -2.87 2.29
N ARG A 90 6.75 -3.17 2.73
CA ARG A 90 7.00 -3.93 3.97
C ARG A 90 6.46 -3.23 5.20
N SER A 91 6.64 -1.91 5.31
CA SER A 91 6.11 -1.14 6.45
C SER A 91 4.58 -1.17 6.52
N ILE A 92 3.89 -1.09 5.37
CA ILE A 92 2.42 -1.21 5.36
C ILE A 92 1.98 -2.63 5.70
N GLU A 93 2.63 -3.65 5.14
CA GLU A 93 2.35 -5.05 5.46
C GLU A 93 2.48 -5.31 6.98
N GLN A 94 3.51 -4.75 7.61
CA GLN A 94 3.72 -4.82 9.05
C GLN A 94 2.59 -4.13 9.82
N ILE A 95 2.16 -2.92 9.42
CA ILE A 95 1.03 -2.22 10.08
C ILE A 95 -0.26 -3.01 9.99
N ILE A 96 -0.53 -3.64 8.83
CA ILE A 96 -1.73 -4.43 8.58
C ILE A 96 -1.72 -5.73 9.40
N THR A 97 -0.57 -6.41 9.47
CA THR A 97 -0.45 -7.72 10.11
C THR A 97 -0.31 -7.62 11.63
N GLU A 98 0.27 -6.53 12.15
CA GLU A 98 0.44 -6.35 13.59
C GLU A 98 -0.88 -6.04 14.31
N ASP A 99 -1.43 -7.01 15.03
CA ASP A 99 -2.58 -6.80 15.92
C ASP A 99 -2.15 -6.06 17.22
N PRO A 100 -2.65 -4.84 17.49
CA PRO A 100 -2.29 -4.07 18.68
C PRO A 100 -3.02 -4.58 19.93
N ASP A 101 -4.17 -5.24 19.77
CA ASP A 101 -5.02 -5.73 20.86
C ASP A 101 -4.53 -7.07 21.40
N VAL A 102 -3.84 -7.87 20.57
CA VAL A 102 -3.16 -9.12 21.02
C VAL A 102 -2.03 -8.81 22.02
N LYS A 103 -1.32 -7.69 21.89
CA LYS A 103 -0.24 -7.31 22.83
C LYS A 103 -0.77 -6.85 24.20
N LYS A 104 -2.04 -6.39 24.29
CA LYS A 104 -2.65 -5.93 25.55
C LYS A 104 -3.43 -7.02 26.30
N LYS A 105 -3.97 -8.02 25.61
CA LYS A 105 -4.70 -9.15 26.23
C LYS A 105 -3.75 -10.27 26.65
N ARG A 106 -2.98 -10.06 27.73
CA ARG A 106 -2.46 -11.17 28.55
C ARG A 106 -3.51 -11.76 29.49
N GLU A 107 -4.72 -11.21 29.51
CA GLU A 107 -5.82 -11.65 30.36
C GLU A 107 -7.08 -11.91 29.50
N ALA A 108 -7.49 -13.18 29.46
CA ALA A 108 -8.67 -13.78 28.85
C ALA A 108 -8.76 -13.82 27.30
N PRO A 109 -8.90 -15.03 26.70
CA PRO A 109 -9.10 -15.20 25.26
C PRO A 109 -10.55 -14.90 24.89
N THR A 110 -10.92 -13.63 24.83
CA THR A 110 -12.08 -13.22 24.04
C THR A 110 -11.61 -13.04 22.60
N VAL A 111 -11.50 -14.19 21.92
CA VAL A 111 -11.35 -14.26 20.46
C VAL A 111 -12.54 -13.52 19.87
N SER A 112 -12.34 -12.30 19.36
CA SER A 112 -13.34 -11.69 18.49
C SER A 112 -13.36 -12.56 17.24
N LYS A 113 -14.32 -13.48 17.21
CA LYS A 113 -14.32 -14.64 16.33
C LYS A 113 -14.49 -14.29 14.84
N TYR A 114 -14.64 -13.01 14.50
CA TYR A 114 -15.00 -12.52 13.15
C TYR A 114 -14.46 -11.12 12.79
N GLY A 115 -13.46 -10.58 13.49
CA GLY A 115 -12.85 -9.30 13.09
C GLY A 115 -11.97 -9.50 11.86
N THR A 116 -12.28 -8.84 10.73
CA THR A 116 -11.38 -8.76 9.57
C THR A 116 -10.17 -7.89 9.93
N SER A 117 -9.25 -8.47 10.71
CA SER A 117 -8.07 -7.81 11.28
C SER A 117 -7.31 -6.96 10.26
N ASN A 118 -7.17 -7.52 9.05
CA ASN A 118 -6.38 -6.96 7.95
C ASN A 118 -6.91 -5.64 7.37
N VAL A 119 -8.19 -5.27 7.60
CA VAL A 119 -8.77 -4.04 7.02
C VAL A 119 -9.23 -3.03 8.07
N ARG A 120 -9.06 -3.30 9.36
CA ARG A 120 -9.55 -2.42 10.43
C ARG A 120 -9.02 -0.99 10.34
N HIS A 121 -7.81 -0.82 9.80
CA HIS A 121 -7.15 0.47 9.64
C HIS A 121 -7.19 0.98 8.19
N LEU A 122 -7.82 0.24 7.28
CA LEU A 122 -7.98 0.61 5.88
C LEU A 122 -9.29 1.36 5.66
N THR A 123 -9.22 2.37 4.79
CA THR A 123 -10.34 3.26 4.48
C THR A 123 -10.53 3.36 2.97
N THR A 124 -11.70 3.84 2.53
CA THR A 124 -11.96 4.14 1.12
C THR A 124 -10.96 5.13 0.52
N ARG A 125 -10.41 6.03 1.35
CA ARG A 125 -9.34 6.95 0.96
C ARG A 125 -8.08 6.19 0.56
N HIS A 126 -7.70 5.16 1.30
CA HIS A 126 -6.53 4.34 0.97
C HIS A 126 -6.70 3.62 -0.37
N VAL A 127 -7.89 3.06 -0.64
CA VAL A 127 -8.21 2.45 -1.95
C VAL A 127 -8.03 3.47 -3.09
N LYS A 128 -8.53 4.70 -2.92
CA LYS A 128 -8.36 5.77 -3.90
C LYS A 128 -6.88 6.12 -4.13
N MET A 129 -6.08 6.21 -3.05
CA MET A 129 -4.65 6.51 -3.15
C MET A 129 -3.89 5.39 -3.87
N VAL A 130 -4.18 4.13 -3.53
CA VAL A 130 -3.61 2.96 -4.18
C VAL A 130 -3.99 2.86 -5.66
N GLY A 131 -5.20 3.29 -6.02
CA GLY A 131 -5.65 3.35 -7.42
C GLY A 131 -4.84 4.31 -8.30
N GLY A 132 -4.12 5.26 -7.68
CA GLY A 132 -3.18 6.15 -8.37
C GLY A 132 -1.79 5.55 -8.58
N LEU A 133 -1.49 4.38 -8.01
CA LEU A 133 -0.20 3.71 -8.20
C LEU A 133 -0.23 2.81 -9.45
N PRO A 134 0.89 2.71 -10.18
CA PRO A 134 0.96 1.87 -11.37
C PRO A 134 0.73 0.39 -11.07
N THR A 135 0.21 -0.34 -12.06
CA THR A 135 0.01 -1.79 -11.96
C THR A 135 1.35 -2.48 -11.76
N GLY A 136 1.42 -3.45 -10.84
CA GLY A 136 2.66 -4.14 -10.48
C GLY A 136 3.46 -3.47 -9.37
N ASN A 137 3.09 -2.26 -8.91
CA ASN A 137 3.73 -1.62 -7.76
C ASN A 137 3.56 -2.48 -6.48
N ALA A 138 4.66 -2.72 -5.76
CA ALA A 138 4.67 -3.58 -4.59
C ALA A 138 3.73 -3.10 -3.47
N VAL A 139 3.64 -1.78 -3.27
CA VAL A 139 2.74 -1.18 -2.27
C VAL A 139 1.29 -1.44 -2.63
N ARG A 140 0.91 -1.24 -3.90
CA ARG A 140 -0.43 -1.56 -4.39
C ARG A 140 -0.78 -3.03 -4.17
N ARG A 141 0.15 -3.94 -4.46
CA ARG A 141 -0.05 -5.38 -4.26
C ARG A 141 -0.31 -5.76 -2.80
N VAL A 142 0.46 -5.21 -1.85
CA VAL A 142 0.26 -5.45 -0.40
C VAL A 142 -1.16 -5.08 0.03
N LEU A 143 -1.65 -3.93 -0.39
CA LEU A 143 -3.02 -3.50 -0.07
C LEU A 143 -4.06 -4.41 -0.71
N ILE A 144 -3.86 -4.86 -1.96
CA ILE A 144 -4.77 -5.79 -2.62
C ILE A 144 -4.83 -7.13 -1.87
N ILE A 145 -3.69 -7.68 -1.46
CA ILE A 145 -3.62 -8.93 -0.69
C ILE A 145 -4.41 -8.79 0.63
N ALA A 146 -4.27 -7.65 1.33
CA ALA A 146 -5.01 -7.39 2.57
C ALA A 146 -6.54 -7.36 2.38
N LEU A 147 -7.01 -7.09 1.15
CA LEU A 147 -8.43 -7.04 0.81
C LEU A 147 -9.03 -8.39 0.39
N VAL A 148 -8.20 -9.41 0.11
CA VAL A 148 -8.65 -10.73 -0.38
C VAL A 148 -9.55 -11.44 0.64
N GLU A 149 -9.10 -11.58 1.90
CA GLU A 149 -9.89 -12.24 2.94
C GLU A 149 -11.24 -11.52 3.19
N PRO A 150 -11.28 -10.19 3.39
CA PRO A 150 -12.53 -9.45 3.50
C PRO A 150 -13.44 -9.61 2.29
N TYR A 151 -12.88 -9.61 1.07
CA TYR A 151 -13.64 -9.83 -0.16
C TYR A 151 -14.33 -11.20 -0.16
N LEU A 152 -13.58 -12.26 0.15
CA LEU A 152 -14.11 -13.63 0.20
C LEU A 152 -15.17 -13.82 1.29
N ARG A 153 -15.08 -13.09 2.41
CA ARG A 153 -16.07 -13.15 3.50
C ARG A 153 -17.30 -12.28 3.28
N ALA A 154 -17.26 -11.31 2.35
CA ALA A 154 -18.33 -10.36 2.00
C ALA A 154 -18.85 -9.42 3.11
N GLU A 155 -18.78 -9.78 4.40
CA GLU A 155 -19.44 -9.07 5.52
C GLU A 155 -18.99 -7.61 5.71
N CYS A 156 -17.68 -7.33 5.63
CA CYS A 156 -17.14 -5.97 5.77
C CYS A 156 -16.75 -5.33 4.44
N PHE A 157 -16.58 -6.13 3.38
CA PHE A 157 -16.03 -5.63 2.13
C PHE A 157 -17.05 -4.89 1.29
N ILE A 158 -18.27 -5.43 1.17
CA ILE A 158 -19.32 -4.83 0.34
C ILE A 158 -19.69 -3.41 0.80
N PRO A 159 -20.04 -3.16 2.08
CA PRO A 159 -20.44 -1.82 2.50
C PRO A 159 -19.27 -0.81 2.55
N THR A 160 -18.02 -1.28 2.63
CA THR A 160 -16.86 -0.40 2.86
C THR A 160 -16.03 -0.14 1.61
N PHE A 161 -15.83 -1.14 0.74
CA PHE A 161 -14.84 -1.04 -0.35
C PHE A 161 -15.38 -1.32 -1.75
N ALA A 162 -16.47 -2.08 -1.90
CA ALA A 162 -16.94 -2.54 -3.21
C ALA A 162 -17.19 -1.38 -4.19
N ASP A 163 -17.97 -0.37 -3.79
CA ASP A 163 -18.28 0.79 -4.63
C ASP A 163 -17.03 1.54 -5.10
N ARG A 164 -15.97 1.55 -4.28
CA ARG A 164 -14.72 2.22 -4.62
C ARG A 164 -13.86 1.37 -5.53
N ILE A 165 -13.75 0.08 -5.29
CA ILE A 165 -12.94 -0.81 -6.14
C ILE A 165 -13.48 -0.88 -7.56
N VAL A 166 -14.81 -0.89 -7.71
CA VAL A 166 -15.44 -0.87 -9.05
C VAL A 166 -15.14 0.43 -9.83
N GLN A 167 -14.85 1.54 -9.15
CA GLN A 167 -14.42 2.80 -9.79
C GLN A 167 -12.99 2.73 -10.36
N TYR A 168 -12.20 1.72 -9.98
CA TYR A 168 -10.82 1.53 -10.42
C TYR A 168 -10.66 0.15 -11.07
N PRO A 169 -10.93 -0.01 -12.38
CA PRO A 169 -10.94 -1.32 -13.06
C PRO A 169 -9.65 -2.12 -12.88
N ASN A 170 -8.49 -1.44 -12.86
CA ASN A 170 -7.21 -2.09 -12.64
C ASN A 170 -7.07 -2.64 -11.21
N LEU A 171 -7.63 -1.97 -10.19
CA LEU A 171 -7.65 -2.50 -8.81
C LEU A 171 -8.60 -3.69 -8.69
N ALA A 172 -9.76 -3.63 -9.34
CA ALA A 172 -10.69 -4.75 -9.38
C ALA A 172 -10.04 -5.98 -10.03
N PHE A 173 -9.32 -5.78 -11.15
CA PHE A 173 -8.56 -6.83 -11.80
C PHE A 173 -7.47 -7.43 -10.91
N ASP A 174 -6.69 -6.60 -10.22
CA ASP A 174 -5.65 -7.07 -9.30
C ASP A 174 -6.26 -7.89 -8.16
N LEU A 175 -7.37 -7.42 -7.59
CA LEU A 175 -8.07 -8.14 -6.52
C LEU A 175 -8.53 -9.51 -6.98
N LEU A 176 -9.19 -9.60 -8.13
CA LEU A 176 -9.63 -10.88 -8.69
C LEU A 176 -8.44 -11.80 -9.00
N THR A 177 -7.32 -11.23 -9.42
CA THR A 177 -6.08 -11.98 -9.66
C THR A 177 -5.53 -12.57 -8.36
N GLU A 178 -5.40 -11.78 -7.30
CA GLU A 178 -4.89 -12.25 -6.00
C GLU A 178 -5.87 -13.20 -5.29
N VAL A 179 -7.18 -13.00 -5.46
CA VAL A 179 -8.21 -13.97 -5.04
C VAL A 179 -7.97 -15.31 -5.73
N ARG A 180 -7.81 -15.33 -7.05
CA ARG A 180 -7.54 -16.55 -7.82
C ARG A 180 -6.27 -17.25 -7.30
N GLN A 181 -5.18 -16.52 -7.10
CA GLN A 181 -3.92 -17.08 -6.59
C GLN A 181 -4.09 -17.67 -5.20
N THR A 182 -4.79 -16.97 -4.31
CA THR A 182 -5.08 -17.41 -2.94
C THR A 182 -5.91 -18.69 -2.94
N MET A 183 -6.93 -18.77 -3.79
CA MET A 183 -7.77 -19.96 -3.91
C MET A 183 -6.99 -21.16 -4.45
N LEU A 184 -6.17 -20.97 -5.50
CA LEU A 184 -5.29 -22.01 -6.03
C LEU A 184 -4.29 -22.54 -4.99
N ALA A 185 -3.73 -21.65 -4.18
CA ALA A 185 -2.82 -22.04 -3.10
C ALA A 185 -3.53 -22.80 -1.96
N ALA A 186 -4.83 -22.55 -1.74
CA ALA A 186 -5.64 -23.20 -0.72
C ALA A 186 -6.20 -24.57 -1.14
N VAL A 187 -6.19 -24.92 -2.44
CA VAL A 187 -6.65 -26.23 -2.93
C VAL A 187 -5.78 -27.35 -2.33
N PRO A 188 -6.34 -28.28 -1.54
CA PRO A 188 -5.61 -29.49 -1.15
C PRO A 188 -5.22 -30.25 -2.42
N ARG A 189 -4.02 -30.84 -2.48
CA ARG A 189 -3.48 -31.57 -3.65
C ARG A 189 -4.40 -32.69 -4.23
N ALA A 190 -5.54 -32.99 -3.61
CA ALA A 190 -6.51 -34.00 -4.04
C ALA A 190 -8.00 -33.55 -3.99
N GLY A 191 -8.33 -32.28 -3.70
CA GLY A 191 -9.71 -31.80 -3.55
C GLY A 191 -10.16 -30.91 -4.71
N LYS A 192 -11.38 -31.11 -5.23
CA LYS A 192 -12.02 -30.17 -6.16
C LYS A 192 -12.64 -29.01 -5.35
N ILE A 193 -12.27 -27.77 -5.68
CA ILE A 193 -12.95 -26.58 -5.15
C ILE A 193 -14.02 -26.17 -6.15
N TRP A 194 -15.25 -26.03 -5.66
CA TRP A 194 -16.35 -25.46 -6.42
C TRP A 194 -16.47 -23.99 -6.03
N ILE A 195 -16.32 -23.10 -7.01
CA ILE A 195 -16.56 -21.68 -6.82
C ILE A 195 -17.86 -21.35 -7.50
N LYS A 196 -18.78 -20.77 -6.72
CA LYS A 196 -19.95 -20.12 -7.29
C LYS A 196 -19.59 -18.69 -7.68
N ASP A 197 -19.62 -18.39 -8.97
CA ASP A 197 -19.47 -17.04 -9.46
C ASP A 197 -20.56 -16.16 -8.83
N PRO A 198 -20.19 -15.10 -8.07
CA PRO A 198 -21.16 -14.27 -7.38
C PRO A 198 -22.05 -13.45 -8.32
N LEU A 199 -21.62 -13.21 -9.56
CA LEU A 199 -22.36 -12.42 -10.56
C LEU A 199 -23.27 -13.30 -11.41
N THR A 200 -22.77 -14.46 -11.88
CA THR A 200 -23.54 -15.34 -12.77
C THR A 200 -24.25 -16.48 -12.04
N GLN A 201 -23.91 -16.71 -10.76
CA GLN A 201 -24.38 -17.83 -9.94
C GLN A 201 -24.00 -19.21 -10.49
N ILE A 202 -23.09 -19.27 -11.47
CA ILE A 202 -22.59 -20.50 -12.08
C ILE A 202 -21.52 -21.11 -11.17
N GLU A 203 -21.62 -22.41 -10.90
CA GLU A 203 -20.57 -23.14 -10.18
C GLU A 203 -19.52 -23.66 -11.17
N VAL A 204 -18.26 -23.30 -10.93
CA VAL A 204 -17.11 -23.75 -11.72
C VAL A 204 -16.17 -24.53 -10.80
N SER A 205 -15.72 -25.70 -11.25
CA SER A 205 -14.65 -26.44 -10.58
C SER A 205 -13.30 -25.84 -10.95
N LEU A 206 -12.51 -25.46 -9.95
CA LEU A 206 -11.07 -25.17 -10.12
C LEU A 206 -10.26 -26.46 -10.30
#